data_AF-A0A6P2MUK6-F1
#
_entry.id   AF-A0A6P2MUK6-F1
#
_cell.length_a   1.000
_cell.length_b   1.000
_cell.length_c   1.000
_cell.angle_alpha   90.00
_cell.angle_beta   90.00
_cell.angle_gamma   90.00
#
_symmetry.space_group_name_H-M   'P 1'
#
loop_
_entity.id
_entity.type
_entity.pdbx_description
1 polymer ?
#
loop_
_entity_poly.entity_id
_entity_poly.type
_entity_poly.pdbx_seq_one_letter_code
_entity_poly.pdbx_strand_id
1 'polypeptide(L)'
;MNDDLRDVQHLFPPLAKTLVRLIGMDATLTLIEKMGGRKFPIPFRKNRHGEARFEELAEVIGHTAAANLCKVFGGEDLEIPICWKAKRELVFRRMRREFDHITREHSSNYAVAKLVLKFGTTDRQVRRILGTDNNTCDTADNQSSLF
;
A
#
# COMPACT_ATOMS: atom_id res chain seq x y z
N MET A 1 4.86 -11.09 -3.84
CA MET A 1 4.27 -9.98 -3.06
C MET A 1 4.79 -8.63 -3.51
N ASN A 2 6.10 -8.47 -3.77
CA ASN A 2 6.64 -7.19 -4.28
C ASN A 2 6.23 -6.85 -5.72
N ASP A 3 6.12 -7.84 -6.62
CA ASP A 3 5.72 -7.60 -8.01
C ASP A 3 4.30 -7.04 -8.14
N ASP A 4 3.37 -7.50 -7.30
CA ASP A 4 1.99 -7.00 -7.28
C ASP A 4 1.96 -5.49 -6.99
N LEU A 5 2.79 -5.01 -6.05
CA LEU A 5 2.87 -3.60 -5.67
C LEU A 5 3.45 -2.71 -6.78
N ARG A 6 4.29 -3.25 -7.67
CA ARG A 6 4.85 -2.52 -8.81
C ARG A 6 3.74 -2.16 -9.81
N ASP A 7 2.81 -3.09 -10.07
CA ASP A 7 1.68 -2.87 -10.99
C ASP A 7 0.71 -1.77 -10.53
N VAL A 8 0.70 -1.46 -9.23
CA VAL A 8 -0.15 -0.44 -8.61
C VAL A 8 0.62 0.81 -8.17
N GLN A 9 1.84 1.01 -8.68
CA GLN A 9 2.65 2.21 -8.39
C GLN A 9 1.91 3.52 -8.72
N HIS A 10 1.04 3.52 -9.73
CA HIS A 10 0.24 4.69 -10.10
C HIS A 10 -0.72 5.14 -8.98
N LEU A 11 -1.16 4.21 -8.12
CA LEU A 11 -2.03 4.48 -6.96
C LEU A 11 -1.25 4.89 -5.70
N PHE A 12 0.08 4.95 -5.77
CA PHE A 12 0.88 5.36 -4.63
C PHE A 12 0.62 6.84 -4.30
N PRO A 13 0.54 7.20 -3.01
CA PRO A 13 0.47 8.60 -2.60
C PRO A 13 1.72 9.38 -3.06
N PRO A 14 1.64 10.71 -3.18
CA PRO A 14 2.74 11.54 -3.68
C PRO A 14 4.06 11.27 -2.94
N LEU A 15 4.02 11.15 -1.61
CA LEU A 15 5.20 10.85 -0.82
C LEU A 15 5.83 9.49 -1.18
N ALA A 16 5.02 8.44 -1.33
CA ALA A 16 5.53 7.13 -1.74
C ALA A 16 6.16 7.16 -3.14
N LYS A 17 5.60 7.94 -4.08
CA LYS A 17 6.21 8.14 -5.41
C LYS A 17 7.56 8.86 -5.31
N THR A 18 7.68 9.85 -4.42
CA THR A 18 8.96 10.52 -4.15
C THR A 18 9.98 9.54 -3.56
N LEU A 19 9.57 8.70 -2.61
CA LEU A 19 10.43 7.66 -2.05
C LEU A 19 10.92 6.70 -3.14
N VAL A 20 10.04 6.20 -4.02
CA VAL A 20 10.44 5.33 -5.13
C VAL A 20 11.49 6.00 -6.03
N ARG A 21 11.35 7.31 -6.29
CA ARG A 21 12.34 8.06 -7.09
C ARG A 21 13.68 8.26 -6.37
N LEU A 22 13.68 8.34 -5.03
CA LEU A 22 14.87 8.65 -4.23
C LEU A 22 15.69 7.42 -3.84
N ILE A 23 15.00 6.37 -3.38
CA ILE A 23 15.63 5.16 -2.82
C ILE A 23 15.39 3.92 -3.68
N GLY A 24 14.60 4.04 -4.74
CA GLY A 24 14.20 2.92 -5.58
C GLY A 24 12.94 2.22 -5.10
N MET A 25 12.37 1.40 -5.98
CA MET A 25 11.12 0.69 -5.71
C MET A 25 11.26 -0.29 -4.55
N ASP A 26 12.25 -1.17 -4.60
CA ASP A 26 12.38 -2.26 -3.62
C ASP A 26 12.60 -1.75 -2.20
N ALA A 27 13.48 -0.77 -2.02
CA ALA A 27 13.70 -0.13 -0.73
C ALA A 27 12.43 0.57 -0.21
N THR A 28 11.65 1.19 -1.11
CA THR A 28 10.37 1.83 -0.74
C THR A 28 9.32 0.81 -0.33
N LEU A 29 9.22 -0.33 -1.02
CA LEU A 29 8.30 -1.41 -0.66
C LEU A 29 8.65 -1.98 0.71
N THR A 30 9.92 -2.29 0.95
CA THR A 30 10.40 -2.78 2.25
C THR A 30 10.10 -1.78 3.36
N LEU A 31 10.31 -0.48 3.11
CA LEU A 31 9.98 0.59 4.07
C LEU A 31 8.49 0.61 4.42
N ILE A 32 7.62 0.56 3.40
CA ILE A 32 6.16 0.58 3.58
C ILE A 32 5.66 -0.67 4.29
N GLU A 33 6.24 -1.84 4.00
CA GLU A 33 5.87 -3.10 4.64
C GLU A 33 6.30 -3.15 6.11
N LYS A 34 7.51 -2.70 6.42
CA LYS A 34 8.08 -2.79 7.77
C LYS A 34 7.65 -1.63 8.68
N MET A 35 7.52 -0.43 8.13
CA MET A 35 7.35 0.80 8.91
C MET A 35 6.14 1.64 8.50
N GLY A 36 5.32 1.18 7.55
CA GLY A 36 4.12 1.88 7.12
C GLY A 36 3.14 2.15 8.26
N GLY A 37 2.61 3.37 8.33
CA GLY A 37 1.59 3.78 9.31
C GLY A 37 2.14 4.32 10.63
N ARG A 38 3.45 4.55 10.69
CA ARG A 38 4.10 5.22 11.83
C ARG A 38 4.76 6.51 11.36
N LYS A 39 4.80 7.51 12.24
CA LYS A 39 5.69 8.66 12.08
C LYS A 39 7.09 8.22 12.45
N PHE A 40 8.01 8.33 11.51
CA PHE A 40 9.40 7.96 11.71
C PHE A 40 10.27 9.23 11.72
N PRO A 41 10.91 9.56 12.84
CA PRO A 41 11.77 10.72 12.92
C PRO A 41 13.06 10.45 12.14
N ILE A 42 13.26 11.13 11.01
CA ILE A 42 14.46 10.94 10.19
C ILE A 42 15.62 11.69 10.86
N PRO A 43 16.60 10.97 11.42
CA PRO A 43 17.62 11.59 12.25
C PRO A 43 18.56 12.47 11.42
N PHE A 44 18.97 13.61 11.99
CA PHE A 44 20.23 14.22 11.60
C PHE A 44 21.38 13.36 12.13
N ARG A 45 22.32 12.98 11.24
CA ARG A 45 23.57 12.29 11.60
C ARG A 45 24.57 13.22 12.33
N LYS A 46 24.09 14.00 13.30
CA LYS A 46 24.87 14.96 14.08
C LYS A 46 25.20 14.45 15.50
N ASN A 47 24.40 13.52 16.02
CA ASN A 47 24.54 12.98 17.38
C ASN A 47 24.53 11.44 17.37
N ARG A 48 25.11 10.79 18.38
CA ARG A 48 25.18 9.33 18.54
C ARG A 48 23.81 8.63 18.48
N HIS A 49 22.76 9.27 19.00
CA HIS A 49 21.38 8.77 18.91
C HIS A 49 20.78 8.85 17.50
N GLY A 50 21.24 9.80 16.69
CA GLY A 50 20.85 9.93 15.29
C GLY A 50 21.56 8.90 14.40
N GLU A 51 22.80 8.56 14.75
CA GLU A 51 23.57 7.52 14.07
C GLU A 51 22.99 6.12 14.31
N ALA A 52 22.63 5.80 15.56
CA ALA A 52 21.96 4.53 15.88
C ALA A 52 20.62 4.36 15.15
N ARG A 53 19.81 5.42 15.05
CA ARG A 53 18.54 5.40 14.27
C ARG A 53 18.79 5.29 12.77
N PHE A 54 19.88 5.88 12.27
CA PHE A 54 20.28 5.73 10.88
C PHE A 54 20.67 4.28 10.58
N GLU A 55 21.43 3.63 11.46
CA GLU A 55 21.78 2.21 11.35
C GLU A 55 20.54 1.32 11.33
N GLU A 56 19.58 1.53 12.25
CA GLU A 56 18.31 0.79 12.25
C GLU A 56 17.55 0.94 10.92
N LEU A 57 17.51 2.16 10.37
CA LEU A 57 16.90 2.40 9.05
C LEU A 57 17.70 1.69 7.94
N ALA A 58 19.03 1.77 7.99
CA ALA A 58 19.93 1.18 7.01
C ALA A 58 19.91 -0.35 7.01
N GLU A 59 19.64 -0.99 8.15
CA GLU A 59 19.39 -2.43 8.24
C GLU A 59 18.11 -2.84 7.52
N VAL A 60 17.09 -1.98 7.51
CA VAL A 60 15.79 -2.27 6.87
C VAL A 60 15.82 -2.02 5.36
N ILE A 61 16.28 -0.84 4.93
CA ILE A 61 16.19 -0.41 3.52
C ILE A 61 17.53 -0.39 2.78
N GLY A 62 18.62 -0.65 3.49
CA GLY A 62 19.99 -0.54 2.97
C GLY A 62 20.63 0.82 3.26
N HIS A 63 21.96 0.83 3.38
CA HIS A 63 22.75 2.02 3.71
C HIS A 63 22.63 3.15 2.69
N THR A 64 22.61 2.83 1.40
CA THR A 64 22.52 3.82 0.32
C THR A 64 21.15 4.50 0.28
N ALA A 65 20.09 3.71 0.41
CA ALA A 65 18.72 4.18 0.50
C ALA A 65 18.51 5.07 1.74
N ALA A 66 18.95 4.61 2.91
CA ALA A 66 18.88 5.38 4.15
C ALA A 66 19.65 6.71 4.03
N ALA A 67 20.84 6.71 3.43
CA ALA A 67 21.63 7.92 3.23
C ALA A 67 20.91 8.94 2.32
N ASN A 68 20.29 8.49 1.23
CA ASN A 68 19.51 9.37 0.36
C ASN A 68 18.28 9.94 1.08
N LEU A 69 17.60 9.12 1.88
CA LEU A 69 16.45 9.54 2.68
C LEU A 69 16.84 10.64 3.69
N CYS A 70 17.90 10.42 4.46
CA CYS A 70 18.41 11.38 5.44
C CYS A 70 18.95 12.67 4.80
N LYS A 71 19.43 12.64 3.55
CA LYS A 71 19.87 13.84 2.83
C LYS A 71 18.69 14.76 2.46
N VAL A 72 17.55 14.19 2.11
CA VAL A 72 16.37 14.96 1.64
C VAL A 72 15.45 15.35 2.79
N PHE A 73 15.19 14.42 3.71
CA PHE A 73 14.22 14.59 4.80
C PHE A 73 14.86 14.63 6.19
N GLY A 74 16.18 14.81 6.27
CA GLY A 74 16.89 14.88 7.55
C GLY A 74 16.33 15.99 8.43
N GLY A 75 15.89 15.63 9.64
CA GLY A 75 15.32 16.58 10.59
C GLY A 75 13.80 16.69 10.58
N GLU A 76 13.13 15.97 9.68
CA GLU A 76 11.67 15.92 9.62
C GLU A 76 11.12 14.60 10.17
N ASP A 77 9.94 14.68 10.78
CA ASP A 77 9.16 13.51 11.15
C ASP A 77 8.35 13.05 9.94
N LEU A 78 8.90 12.07 9.22
CA LEU A 78 8.26 11.57 8.01
C LEU A 78 7.16 10.57 8.36
N GLU A 79 5.94 10.84 7.91
CA GLU A 79 4.84 9.88 8.03
C GLU A 79 4.94 8.84 6.91
N ILE A 80 5.26 7.59 7.26
CA ILE A 80 5.49 6.54 6.27
C ILE A 80 4.13 6.07 5.72
N PRO A 81 3.88 6.25 4.40
CA PRO A 81 2.57 5.97 3.82
C PRO A 81 2.28 4.45 3.77
N ILE A 82 1.13 4.02 4.28
CA ILE A 82 0.68 2.61 4.22
C ILE A 82 0.27 2.13 2.82
N CYS A 83 0.21 3.04 1.84
CA CYS A 83 -0.23 2.78 0.46
C CYS A 83 -1.57 2.02 0.40
N TRP A 84 -2.53 2.41 1.24
CA TRP A 84 -3.81 1.71 1.38
C TRP A 84 -4.57 1.58 0.06
N LYS A 85 -4.54 2.62 -0.80
CA LYS A 85 -5.14 2.57 -2.14
C LYS A 85 -4.55 1.45 -3.00
N ALA A 86 -3.23 1.30 -3.00
CA ALA A 86 -2.52 0.26 -3.72
C ALA A 86 -2.83 -1.14 -3.15
N LYS A 87 -2.75 -1.32 -1.83
CA LYS A 87 -3.08 -2.60 -1.17
C LYS A 87 -4.54 -3.00 -1.45
N ARG A 88 -5.46 -2.03 -1.40
CA ARG A 88 -6.88 -2.23 -1.68
C ARG A 88 -7.10 -2.70 -3.12
N GLU A 89 -6.44 -2.06 -4.09
CA GLU A 89 -6.51 -2.46 -5.48
C GLU A 89 -6.02 -3.91 -5.70
N LEU A 90 -4.95 -4.33 -5.02
CA LEU A 90 -4.48 -5.72 -5.11
C LEU A 90 -5.49 -6.74 -4.59
N VAL A 91 -6.16 -6.41 -3.49
CA VAL A 91 -7.27 -7.23 -2.97
C VAL A 91 -8.42 -7.27 -3.97
N PHE A 92 -8.77 -6.14 -4.59
CA PHE A 92 -9.85 -6.08 -5.57
C PHE A 92 -9.53 -6.89 -6.83
N ARG A 93 -8.30 -6.78 -7.36
CA ARG A 93 -7.84 -7.61 -8.48
C ARG A 93 -7.88 -9.10 -8.14
N ARG A 94 -7.47 -9.47 -6.93
CA ARG A 94 -7.58 -10.86 -6.46
C ARG A 94 -9.03 -11.33 -6.39
N MET A 95 -9.91 -10.50 -5.83
CA MET A 95 -11.34 -10.79 -5.73
C MET A 95 -11.97 -11.00 -7.12
N ARG A 96 -11.64 -10.15 -8.10
CA ARG A 96 -12.10 -10.27 -9.50
C ARG A 96 -11.63 -11.56 -10.16
N ARG A 97 -10.32 -11.85 -10.09
CA ARG A 97 -9.76 -13.10 -10.62
C ARG A 97 -10.42 -14.34 -10.01
N GLU A 98 -10.70 -14.29 -8.71
CA GLU A 98 -11.32 -15.41 -8.02
C GLU A 98 -12.82 -15.53 -8.34
N PHE A 99 -13.53 -14.40 -8.51
CA PHE A 99 -14.87 -14.39 -9.05
C PHE A 99 -14.93 -15.06 -10.42
N ASP A 100 -14.08 -14.61 -11.37
CA ASP A 100 -14.00 -15.15 -12.73
C ASP A 100 -13.66 -16.63 -12.76
N HIS A 101 -12.88 -17.11 -11.80
CA HIS A 101 -12.58 -18.54 -11.67
C HIS A 101 -13.80 -19.33 -11.18
N ILE A 102 -14.51 -18.84 -10.16
CA ILE A 102 -15.67 -19.55 -9.59
C ILE A 102 -16.84 -19.56 -10.58
N THR A 103 -17.05 -18.47 -11.33
CA THR A 103 -18.16 -18.36 -12.29
C THR A 103 -18.03 -19.25 -13.53
N ARG A 104 -16.86 -19.86 -13.76
CA ARG A 104 -16.68 -20.88 -14.81
C ARG A 104 -17.44 -22.17 -14.53
N GLU A 105 -17.56 -22.53 -13.25
CA GLU A 105 -18.13 -23.82 -12.82
C GLU A 105 -19.41 -23.64 -11.99
N HIS A 106 -19.64 -22.44 -11.44
CA HIS A 106 -20.75 -22.15 -10.55
C HIS A 106 -21.47 -20.85 -10.92
N SER A 107 -22.65 -20.63 -10.35
CA SER A 107 -23.40 -19.40 -10.58
C SER A 107 -22.72 -18.18 -9.95
N SER A 108 -22.99 -16.99 -10.50
CA SER A 108 -22.49 -15.72 -9.96
C SER A 108 -22.92 -15.49 -8.51
N ASN A 109 -24.13 -15.92 -8.12
CA ASN A 109 -24.60 -15.81 -6.74
C ASN A 109 -23.77 -16.68 -5.78
N TYR A 110 -23.41 -17.89 -6.20
CA TYR A 110 -22.52 -18.76 -5.42
C TYR A 110 -21.12 -18.15 -5.30
N ALA A 111 -20.58 -17.60 -6.39
CA ALA A 111 -19.30 -16.91 -6.38
C ALA A 111 -19.28 -15.73 -5.39
N VAL A 112 -20.31 -14.88 -5.41
CA VAL A 112 -20.41 -13.75 -4.46
C VAL A 112 -20.47 -14.25 -3.01
N ALA A 113 -21.31 -15.23 -2.71
CA ALA A 113 -21.43 -15.78 -1.35
C ALA A 113 -20.08 -16.33 -0.84
N LYS A 114 -19.32 -17.02 -1.70
CA LYS A 114 -17.98 -17.53 -1.38
C LYS A 114 -16.97 -16.40 -1.12
N LEU A 115 -17.01 -15.32 -1.91
CA LEU A 115 -16.12 -14.16 -1.74
C LEU A 115 -16.44 -13.35 -0.48
N VAL A 116 -17.72 -13.20 -0.13
CA VAL A 116 -18.18 -12.58 1.13
C VAL A 116 -17.53 -13.26 2.32
N LEU A 117 -17.60 -14.60 2.38
CA LEU A 117 -17.01 -15.40 3.45
C LEU A 117 -15.48 -15.31 3.45
N LYS A 118 -14.84 -15.36 2.28
CA LYS A 118 -13.38 -15.37 2.18
C LYS A 118 -12.73 -14.04 2.54
N PHE A 119 -13.32 -12.92 2.10
CA PHE A 119 -12.76 -11.59 2.27
C PHE A 119 -13.37 -10.84 3.47
N GLY A 120 -14.28 -11.46 4.23
CA GLY A 120 -14.92 -10.85 5.40
C GLY A 120 -15.67 -9.57 5.06
N THR A 121 -16.38 -9.56 3.93
CA THR A 121 -17.04 -8.36 3.39
C THR A 121 -18.52 -8.61 3.13
N THR A 122 -19.27 -7.58 2.72
CA THR A 122 -20.70 -7.71 2.41
C THR A 122 -20.93 -8.02 0.93
N ASP A 123 -22.03 -8.69 0.62
CA ASP A 123 -22.48 -8.97 -0.74
C ASP A 123 -22.56 -7.69 -1.60
N ARG A 124 -23.10 -6.59 -1.03
CA ARG A 124 -23.11 -5.25 -1.66
C ARG A 124 -21.71 -4.77 -2.02
N GLN A 125 -20.74 -4.95 -1.13
CA GLN A 125 -19.37 -4.51 -1.36
C GLN A 125 -18.67 -5.35 -2.43
N VAL A 126 -18.87 -6.68 -2.45
CA VAL A 126 -18.35 -7.55 -3.52
C VAL A 126 -18.92 -7.10 -4.87
N ARG A 127 -20.25 -6.98 -4.99
CA ARG A 127 -20.89 -6.53 -6.25
C ARG A 127 -20.41 -5.16 -6.68
N ARG A 128 -20.19 -4.23 -5.75
CA ARG A 128 -19.62 -2.92 -6.04
C ARG A 128 -18.21 -3.04 -6.62
N ILE A 129 -17.34 -3.85 -6.02
CA ILE A 129 -15.96 -4.05 -6.48
C ILE A 129 -15.92 -4.67 -7.88
N LEU A 130 -16.82 -5.62 -8.17
CA LEU A 130 -16.99 -6.24 -9.48
C LEU A 130 -17.58 -5.27 -10.51
N GLY A 131 -18.51 -4.41 -10.12
CA GLY A 131 -19.14 -3.42 -11.00
C GLY A 131 -18.22 -2.26 -11.39
N THR A 132 -17.19 -1.94 -10.59
CA THR A 132 -16.23 -0.87 -10.89
C THR A 132 -15.43 -1.12 -12.17
N ASP A 133 -15.30 -2.36 -12.66
CA ASP A 133 -14.62 -2.65 -13.93
C ASP A 133 -15.34 -2.06 -15.15
N ASN A 134 -16.65 -1.81 -15.04
CA ASN A 134 -17.46 -1.30 -16.16
C ASN A 134 -17.74 0.21 -16.07
N ASN A 135 -17.23 0.89 -15.03
CA ASN A 135 -17.45 2.31 -14.83
C ASN A 135 -16.18 3.00 -14.30
N THR A 136 -15.20 3.18 -15.18
CA THR A 136 -14.11 4.13 -14.94
C THR A 136 -14.63 5.56 -15.13
N CYS A 137 -15.32 6.10 -14.13
CA CYS A 137 -15.30 7.53 -13.79
C CYS A 137 -16.11 7.74 -12.50
N ASP A 138 -15.47 8.37 -11.51
CA ASP A 138 -16.05 8.96 -10.31
C ASP A 138 -16.93 8.10 -9.39
N THR A 139 -16.45 7.88 -8.16
CA THR A 139 -17.11 8.50 -7.01
C THR A 139 -16.08 8.70 -5.90
N ALA A 140 -15.92 9.97 -5.56
CA ALA A 140 -15.17 10.49 -4.44
C ALA A 140 -15.57 9.86 -3.09
N ASP A 141 -14.66 10.07 -2.14
CA ASP A 141 -14.83 9.99 -0.70
C ASP A 141 -16.28 9.99 -0.19
N ASN A 142 -16.68 8.88 0.42
CA ASN A 142 -17.56 8.89 1.60
C ASN A 142 -17.62 7.47 2.19
N GLN A 143 -16.68 7.16 3.08
CA GLN A 143 -17.01 6.29 4.21
C GLN A 143 -16.99 7.15 5.45
N SER A 144 -18.11 7.87 5.61
CA SER A 144 -18.86 7.99 6.86
C SER A 144 -18.05 7.92 8.15
N SER A 145 -17.88 9.09 8.77
CA SER A 145 -17.92 9.25 10.23
C SER A 145 -18.85 8.21 10.85
N LEU A 146 -18.29 7.41 11.76
CA LEU A 146 -19.04 6.83 12.86
C LEU A 146 -18.42 7.41 14.12
N PHE A 147 -19.21 8.30 14.72
CA PHE A 147 -19.14 8.71 16.11
C PHE A 147 -19.15 7.48 17.03
#